data_AF-A0AA35IFC9-F1
#
_entry.id   AF-A0AA35IFC9-F1
#
_cell.length_a   1.000
_cell.length_b   1.000
_cell.length_c   1.000
_cell.angle_alpha   90.00
_cell.angle_beta   90.00
_cell.angle_gamma   90.00
#
_symmetry.space_group_name_H-M   'P 1'
#
loop_
_entity.id
_entity.type
_entity.pdbx_description
1 polymer ?
#
loop_
_entity_poly.entity_id
_entity_poly.type
_entity_poly.pdbx_seq_one_letter_code
_entity_poly.pdbx_strand_id
1 'polypeptide(L)'
;MKSYEVNFDGLVGPTHNYGGLSYGNVASQSNSQQRSSPREAARQGLAKMKALADMGFKQGVLAPQERPDVAALRRLGFGGSDAEVIQRAAKEAMPLLVASCSASSMWVANAATVSPSADTADGRVHFTAANLNCKYHRSIEHPTTSRVLGAMFNNEKHFAHHEALPAVAQFGDEGAANHTRFCRAYGDAGVEFFVYGRSAFDSRYPAPQKYPARQTLEALAGRGPAAWVE
;
A
#
# COMPACT_ATOMS: atom_id res chain seq x y z
N MET A 1 -29.29 1.94 6.32
CA MET A 1 -28.56 0.67 6.47
C MET A 1 -27.57 0.80 7.63
N LYS A 2 -27.20 -0.29 8.31
CA LYS A 2 -26.21 -0.24 9.39
C LYS A 2 -24.81 -0.42 8.81
N SER A 3 -23.94 0.57 9.00
CA SER A 3 -22.54 0.56 8.52
C SER A 3 -21.57 0.25 9.66
N TYR A 4 -20.42 -0.32 9.31
CA TYR A 4 -19.33 -0.64 10.24
C TYR A 4 -18.00 -0.28 9.60
N GLU A 5 -17.04 0.13 10.42
CA GLU A 5 -15.63 0.07 10.05
C GLU A 5 -15.16 -1.39 10.11
N VAL A 6 -14.44 -1.81 9.06
CA VAL A 6 -13.88 -3.14 8.94
C VAL A 6 -12.38 -3.01 8.76
N ASN A 7 -11.61 -3.59 9.69
CA ASN A 7 -10.16 -3.64 9.61
C ASN A 7 -9.77 -4.74 8.62
N PHE A 8 -9.04 -4.40 7.56
CA PHE A 8 -8.38 -5.38 6.71
C PHE A 8 -6.88 -5.34 6.98
N ASP A 9 -6.33 -6.45 7.42
CA ASP A 9 -4.93 -6.58 7.79
C ASP A 9 -4.12 -7.35 6.75
N GLY A 10 -2.87 -6.97 6.55
CA GLY A 10 -1.96 -7.71 5.67
C GLY A 10 -1.35 -8.92 6.36
N LEU A 11 -1.56 -10.11 5.81
CA LEU A 11 -0.84 -11.30 6.26
C LEU A 11 0.63 -11.19 5.84
N VAL A 12 1.55 -11.35 6.80
CA VAL A 12 2.99 -11.27 6.54
C VAL A 12 3.44 -12.40 5.60
N GLY A 13 4.13 -12.03 4.52
CA GLY A 13 4.62 -12.97 3.52
C GLY A 13 5.84 -13.79 3.97
N PRO A 14 6.09 -14.95 3.34
CA PRO A 14 7.16 -15.87 3.73
C PRO A 14 8.57 -15.31 3.49
N THR A 15 8.71 -14.28 2.67
CA THR A 15 9.99 -13.63 2.35
C THR A 15 10.30 -12.43 3.27
N HIS A 16 9.55 -12.25 4.36
CA HIS A 16 9.78 -11.16 5.31
C HIS A 16 11.25 -11.08 5.74
N ASN A 17 11.87 -9.93 5.52
CA ASN A 17 13.29 -9.68 5.78
C ASN A 17 13.53 -8.20 6.14
N TYR A 18 14.72 -7.92 6.68
CA TYR A 18 15.16 -6.56 6.98
C TYR A 18 16.15 -6.04 5.93
N GLY A 19 15.66 -5.69 4.74
CA GLY A 19 16.48 -5.25 3.62
C GLY A 19 16.99 -3.79 3.67
N GLY A 20 16.62 -2.99 4.67
CA GLY A 20 17.09 -1.60 4.75
C GLY A 20 16.60 -0.64 3.65
N LEU A 21 15.52 -1.01 2.95
CA LEU A 21 15.16 -0.46 1.64
C LEU A 21 14.46 0.91 1.65
N SER A 22 14.16 1.47 2.83
CA SER A 22 13.34 2.67 2.98
C SER A 22 14.10 3.83 3.62
N TYR A 23 14.90 4.57 2.85
CA TYR A 23 15.48 5.84 3.32
C TYR A 23 14.39 6.80 3.82
N GLY A 24 14.54 7.30 5.05
CA GLY A 24 13.53 8.08 5.78
C GLY A 24 12.62 7.27 6.71
N ASN A 25 12.67 5.93 6.65
CA ASN A 25 12.14 5.05 7.70
C ASN A 25 13.30 4.59 8.58
N VAL A 26 13.47 5.23 9.73
CA VAL A 26 14.58 4.97 10.66
C VAL A 26 14.62 3.50 11.11
N ALA A 27 13.46 2.90 11.39
CA ALA A 27 13.38 1.49 11.80
C ALA A 27 13.81 0.52 10.69
N SER A 28 13.50 0.83 9.43
CA SER A 28 13.99 0.05 8.29
C SER A 28 15.51 0.11 8.19
N GLN A 29 16.11 1.27 8.40
CA GLN A 29 17.55 1.47 8.29
C GLN A 29 18.31 0.85 9.46
N SER A 30 17.83 1.05 10.69
CA SER A 30 18.50 0.56 11.91
C SER A 30 18.48 -0.96 12.04
N ASN A 31 17.47 -1.64 11.48
CA ASN A 31 17.36 -3.10 11.51
C ASN A 31 17.92 -3.78 10.26
N SER A 32 18.52 -3.04 9.34
CA SER A 32 19.07 -3.59 8.09
C SER A 32 20.01 -4.76 8.36
N GLN A 33 19.88 -5.84 7.57
CA GLN A 33 20.66 -7.07 7.64
C GLN A 33 20.50 -7.91 8.92
N GLN A 34 19.58 -7.55 9.83
CA GLN A 34 19.24 -8.43 10.94
C GLN A 34 18.51 -9.69 10.43
N ARG A 35 18.56 -10.76 11.23
CA ARG A 35 17.79 -11.98 10.95
C ARG A 35 16.31 -11.73 11.22
N SER A 36 15.46 -12.08 10.27
CA SER A 36 14.00 -12.06 10.43
C SER A 36 13.46 -13.45 10.79
N SER A 37 12.22 -13.48 11.29
CA SER A 37 11.45 -14.72 11.47
C SER A 37 10.08 -14.57 10.80
N PRO A 38 9.94 -14.93 9.50
CA PRO A 38 8.69 -14.73 8.75
C PRO A 38 7.48 -15.42 9.39
N ARG A 39 7.67 -16.65 9.89
CA ARG A 39 6.61 -17.40 10.57
C ARG A 39 6.17 -16.69 11.84
N GLU A 40 7.10 -16.20 12.65
CA GLU A 40 6.76 -15.51 13.89
C GLU A 40 6.06 -14.17 13.61
N ALA A 41 6.56 -13.40 12.63
CA ALA A 41 5.91 -12.16 12.19
C ALA A 41 4.46 -12.39 11.72
N ALA A 42 4.21 -13.46 10.95
CA ALA A 42 2.85 -13.83 10.55
C ALA A 42 1.98 -14.21 11.74
N ARG A 43 2.51 -14.97 12.72
CA ARG A 43 1.76 -15.35 13.94
C ARG A 43 1.42 -14.14 14.80
N GLN A 44 2.32 -13.18 14.94
CA GLN A 44 2.07 -11.93 15.66
C GLN A 44 0.94 -11.13 15.02
N GLY A 45 0.97 -10.98 13.68
CA GLY A 45 -0.11 -10.33 12.93
C GLY A 45 -1.45 -11.04 13.12
N LEU A 46 -1.48 -12.37 12.97
CA LEU A 46 -2.70 -13.17 13.15
C LEU A 46 -3.24 -13.11 14.58
N ALA A 47 -2.37 -13.12 15.59
CA ALA A 47 -2.78 -12.97 16.99
C ALA A 47 -3.49 -11.63 17.22
N LYS A 48 -2.95 -10.54 16.67
CA LYS A 48 -3.58 -9.21 16.73
C LYS A 48 -4.94 -9.19 16.03
N MET A 49 -5.02 -9.71 14.80
CA MET A 49 -6.28 -9.78 14.04
C MET A 49 -7.35 -10.54 14.81
N LYS A 50 -6.98 -11.70 15.38
CA LYS A 50 -7.91 -12.55 16.16
C LYS A 50 -8.35 -11.87 17.44
N ALA A 51 -7.44 -11.20 18.17
CA ALA A 51 -7.79 -10.46 19.38
C ALA A 51 -8.84 -9.37 19.12
N LEU A 52 -8.68 -8.58 18.04
CA LEU A 52 -9.67 -7.57 17.67
C LEU A 52 -11.01 -8.19 17.24
N ALA A 53 -10.97 -9.27 16.46
CA ALA A 53 -12.17 -10.00 16.08
C ALA A 53 -12.93 -10.55 17.30
N ASP A 54 -12.22 -11.09 18.29
CA ASP A 54 -12.79 -11.62 19.54
C ASP A 54 -13.41 -10.54 20.42
N MET A 55 -12.90 -9.31 20.35
CA MET A 55 -13.50 -8.13 20.99
C MET A 55 -14.72 -7.57 20.24
N GLY A 56 -15.08 -8.15 19.09
CA GLY A 56 -16.25 -7.79 18.31
C GLY A 56 -15.98 -6.77 17.18
N PHE A 57 -14.74 -6.35 16.97
CA PHE A 57 -14.38 -5.52 15.82
C PHE A 57 -14.45 -6.33 14.52
N LYS A 58 -14.91 -5.70 13.44
CA LYS A 58 -14.97 -6.38 12.13
C LYS A 58 -13.56 -6.50 11.56
N GLN A 59 -13.16 -7.73 11.22
CA GLN A 59 -11.80 -8.04 10.80
C GLN A 59 -11.82 -8.87 9.50
N GLY A 60 -11.02 -8.45 8.53
CA GLY A 60 -10.66 -9.17 7.32
C GLY A 60 -9.14 -9.27 7.18
N VAL A 61 -8.69 -10.01 6.16
CA VAL A 61 -7.28 -10.26 5.87
C VAL A 61 -7.00 -10.15 4.38
N LEU A 62 -5.88 -9.51 4.02
CA LEU A 62 -5.33 -9.48 2.67
C LEU A 62 -4.15 -10.46 2.60
N ALA A 63 -4.13 -11.29 1.56
CA ALA A 63 -3.05 -12.23 1.31
C ALA A 63 -1.72 -11.51 0.99
N PRO A 64 -0.56 -12.12 1.31
CA PRO A 64 0.72 -11.60 0.84
C PRO A 64 0.81 -11.68 -0.69
N GLN A 65 1.73 -10.90 -1.26
CA GLN A 65 2.00 -10.95 -2.71
C GLN A 65 3.08 -11.97 -3.05
N GLU A 66 3.13 -12.39 -4.32
CA GLU A 66 4.18 -13.23 -4.86
C GLU A 66 5.55 -12.59 -4.67
N ARG A 67 6.46 -13.29 -3.98
CA ARG A 67 7.85 -12.88 -3.74
C ARG A 67 8.75 -14.11 -3.77
N PRO A 68 9.94 -14.08 -4.42
CA PRO A 68 10.51 -12.97 -5.19
C PRO A 68 9.64 -12.58 -6.40
N ASP A 69 9.51 -11.27 -6.69
CA ASP A 69 8.79 -10.81 -7.89
C ASP A 69 9.67 -11.00 -9.13
N VAL A 70 9.56 -12.19 -9.74
CA VAL A 70 10.35 -12.58 -10.91
C VAL A 70 10.00 -11.70 -12.12
N ALA A 71 8.74 -11.30 -12.25
CA ALA A 71 8.31 -10.42 -13.34
C ALA A 71 8.98 -9.03 -13.24
N ALA A 72 9.14 -8.49 -12.03
CA ALA A 72 9.88 -7.25 -11.80
C ALA A 72 11.36 -7.38 -12.14
N LEU A 73 12.00 -8.49 -11.77
CA LEU A 73 13.38 -8.78 -12.16
C LEU A 73 13.53 -8.89 -13.69
N ARG A 74 12.59 -9.54 -14.39
CA ARG A 74 12.61 -9.60 -15.86
C ARG A 74 12.55 -8.22 -16.50
N ARG A 75 11.73 -7.30 -15.97
CA ARG A 75 11.67 -5.91 -16.44
C ARG A 75 12.99 -5.14 -16.24
N LEU A 76 13.83 -5.59 -15.31
CA LEU A 76 15.17 -5.04 -15.06
C LEU A 76 16.27 -5.69 -15.93
N GLY A 77 15.91 -6.62 -16.83
CA GLY A 77 16.83 -7.23 -17.79
C GLY A 77 17.35 -8.62 -17.42
N PHE A 78 16.88 -9.22 -16.32
CA PHE A 78 17.22 -10.61 -15.99
C PHE A 78 16.40 -11.58 -16.85
N GLY A 79 17.07 -12.40 -17.67
CA GLY A 79 16.45 -13.39 -18.56
C GLY A 79 16.74 -14.84 -18.17
N GLY A 80 15.99 -15.77 -18.76
CA GLY A 80 16.07 -17.22 -18.49
C GLY A 80 14.78 -17.78 -17.86
N SER A 81 14.84 -18.98 -17.32
CA SER A 81 13.84 -19.54 -16.39
C SER A 81 13.75 -18.72 -15.10
N ASP A 82 12.70 -18.91 -14.30
CA ASP A 82 12.54 -18.17 -13.04
C ASP A 82 13.71 -18.40 -12.08
N ALA A 83 14.22 -19.64 -12.03
CA ALA A 83 15.40 -19.97 -11.24
C ALA A 83 16.65 -19.23 -11.74
N GLU A 84 16.88 -19.17 -13.05
CA GLU A 84 18.01 -18.43 -13.64
C GLU A 84 17.89 -16.93 -13.39
N VAL A 85 16.68 -16.36 -13.50
CA VAL A 85 16.43 -14.95 -13.19
C VAL A 85 16.82 -14.63 -11.74
N ILE A 86 16.40 -15.46 -10.78
CA ILE A 86 16.73 -15.28 -9.36
C ILE A 86 18.23 -15.45 -9.12
N GLN A 87 18.85 -16.49 -9.69
CA GLN A 87 20.28 -16.76 -9.54
C GLN A 87 21.14 -15.61 -10.10
N ARG A 88 20.78 -15.10 -11.27
CA ARG A 88 21.45 -13.96 -11.89
C ARG A 88 21.27 -12.69 -11.07
N ALA A 89 20.06 -12.38 -10.61
CA ALA A 89 19.83 -11.25 -9.73
C ALA A 89 20.65 -11.37 -8.43
N ALA A 90 20.75 -12.57 -7.84
CA ALA A 90 21.57 -12.80 -6.65
C ALA A 90 23.07 -12.53 -6.91
N LYS A 91 23.60 -12.99 -8.04
CA LYS A 91 25.03 -12.90 -8.39
C LYS A 91 25.42 -11.51 -8.89
N GLU A 92 24.59 -10.91 -9.73
CA GLU A 92 24.88 -9.70 -10.49
C GLU A 92 24.39 -8.43 -9.77
N ALA A 93 23.28 -8.50 -9.02
CA ALA A 93 22.66 -7.34 -8.40
C ALA A 93 21.81 -7.68 -7.15
N MET A 94 22.47 -8.22 -6.11
CA MET A 94 21.82 -8.63 -4.86
C MET A 94 20.83 -7.58 -4.28
N PRO A 95 21.11 -6.26 -4.30
CA PRO A 95 20.13 -5.27 -3.82
C PRO A 95 18.78 -5.28 -4.56
N LEU A 96 18.77 -5.59 -5.86
CA LEU A 96 17.54 -5.69 -6.66
C LEU A 96 16.75 -6.96 -6.31
N LEU A 97 17.45 -8.07 -6.04
CA LEU A 97 16.82 -9.28 -5.53
C LEU A 97 16.19 -9.04 -4.15
N VAL A 98 16.93 -8.43 -3.23
CA VAL A 98 16.42 -8.12 -1.87
C VAL A 98 15.18 -7.22 -1.95
N ALA A 99 15.20 -6.20 -2.82
CA ALA A 99 14.04 -5.35 -3.06
C ALA A 99 12.84 -6.14 -3.62
N SER A 100 13.08 -7.05 -4.57
CA SER A 100 12.03 -7.90 -5.17
C SER A 100 11.53 -9.01 -4.23
N CYS A 101 12.21 -9.24 -3.10
CA CYS A 101 11.81 -10.18 -2.06
C CYS A 101 11.07 -9.52 -0.88
N SER A 102 10.90 -8.20 -0.87
CA SER A 102 10.29 -7.49 0.26
C SER A 102 8.85 -7.95 0.53
N ALA A 103 8.55 -8.28 1.79
CA ALA A 103 7.18 -8.55 2.27
C ALA A 103 6.40 -7.26 2.62
N SER A 104 6.75 -6.12 2.02
CA SER A 104 6.21 -4.79 2.38
C SER A 104 4.71 -4.62 2.12
N SER A 105 4.12 -5.46 1.28
CA SER A 105 2.66 -5.47 1.06
C SER A 105 1.84 -5.86 2.30
N MET A 106 2.48 -6.36 3.36
CA MET A 106 1.83 -6.54 4.66
C MET A 106 1.35 -5.22 5.29
N TRP A 107 1.97 -4.08 4.93
CA TRP A 107 1.57 -2.76 5.39
C TRP A 107 0.43 -2.20 4.52
N VAL A 108 -0.75 -2.77 4.72
CA VAL A 108 -1.96 -2.51 3.92
C VAL A 108 -2.60 -1.15 4.17
N ALA A 109 -2.18 -0.42 5.21
CA ALA A 109 -2.49 1.01 5.34
C ALA A 109 -2.03 1.83 4.13
N ASN A 110 -1.06 1.32 3.35
CA ASN A 110 -0.61 1.94 2.11
C ASN A 110 -1.14 1.23 0.86
N ALA A 111 -2.01 0.23 0.97
CA ALA A 111 -2.47 -0.53 -0.20
C ALA A 111 -3.34 0.34 -1.12
N ALA A 112 -4.26 1.08 -0.52
CA ALA A 112 -5.21 1.94 -1.22
C ALA A 112 -5.68 3.07 -0.30
N THR A 113 -6.33 4.07 -0.89
CA THR A 113 -7.26 4.96 -0.20
C THR A 113 -8.67 4.44 -0.42
N VAL A 114 -9.51 4.49 0.61
CA VAL A 114 -10.90 4.02 0.57
C VAL A 114 -11.83 5.19 0.88
N SER A 115 -12.77 5.46 -0.01
CA SER A 115 -13.84 6.45 0.19
C SER A 115 -15.17 5.70 0.40
N PRO A 116 -15.78 5.76 1.59
CA PRO A 116 -17.05 5.11 1.88
C PRO A 116 -18.20 5.62 1.01
N SER A 117 -19.19 4.77 0.78
CA SER A 117 -20.40 5.12 0.01
C SER A 117 -21.19 6.31 0.57
N ALA A 118 -20.98 6.67 1.83
CA ALA A 118 -21.63 7.82 2.45
C ALA A 118 -21.03 9.16 1.96
N ASP A 119 -19.84 9.12 1.35
CA ASP A 119 -19.07 10.31 0.96
C ASP A 119 -18.86 10.41 -0.57
N THR A 120 -19.31 9.40 -1.32
CA THR A 120 -19.15 9.34 -2.78
C THR A 120 -20.44 9.73 -3.49
N ALA A 121 -20.30 10.40 -4.64
CA ALA A 121 -21.43 10.93 -5.39
C ALA A 121 -22.36 9.84 -5.97
N ASP A 122 -21.83 8.63 -6.22
CA ASP A 122 -22.59 7.51 -6.79
C ASP A 122 -23.06 6.49 -5.73
N GLY A 123 -22.78 6.74 -4.45
CA GLY A 123 -23.17 5.88 -3.34
C GLY A 123 -22.46 4.51 -3.30
N ARG A 124 -21.31 4.36 -3.96
CA ARG A 124 -20.46 3.15 -3.89
C ARG A 124 -19.23 3.37 -3.04
N VAL A 125 -18.66 2.29 -2.50
CA VAL A 125 -17.35 2.33 -1.83
C VAL A 125 -16.27 2.33 -2.91
N HIS A 126 -15.41 3.34 -2.90
CA HIS A 126 -14.35 3.51 -3.89
C HIS A 126 -13.00 3.08 -3.31
N PHE A 127 -12.25 2.29 -4.08
CA PHE A 127 -10.87 1.91 -3.77
C PHE A 127 -9.93 2.48 -4.83
N THR A 128 -8.94 3.28 -4.43
CA THR A 128 -7.87 3.74 -5.32
C THR A 128 -6.55 3.18 -4.83
N ALA A 129 -5.98 2.23 -5.57
CA ALA A 129 -4.68 1.64 -5.21
C ALA A 129 -3.58 2.71 -5.17
N ALA A 130 -2.70 2.66 -4.17
CA ALA A 130 -1.60 3.62 -4.06
C ALA A 130 -0.43 3.17 -4.93
N ASN A 131 0.21 4.09 -5.66
CA ASN A 131 1.31 3.73 -6.56
C ASN A 131 2.64 3.45 -5.82
N LEU A 132 2.80 3.95 -4.59
CA LEU A 132 3.97 3.75 -3.75
C LEU A 132 5.30 4.08 -4.45
N ASN A 133 5.24 5.08 -5.34
CA ASN A 133 6.31 5.38 -6.28
C ASN A 133 7.66 5.69 -5.60
N CYS A 134 7.64 6.24 -4.38
CA CYS A 134 8.84 6.68 -3.70
C CYS A 134 9.85 5.54 -3.43
N LYS A 135 9.38 4.29 -3.29
CA LYS A 135 10.23 3.14 -2.95
C LYS A 135 10.01 2.01 -3.94
N TYR A 136 11.04 1.64 -4.70
CA TYR A 136 10.97 0.59 -5.73
C TYR A 136 10.33 -0.73 -5.24
N HIS A 137 10.79 -1.26 -4.09
CA HIS A 137 10.25 -2.50 -3.52
C HIS A 137 8.75 -2.43 -3.18
N ARG A 138 8.20 -1.21 -3.06
CA ARG A 138 6.79 -0.95 -2.84
C ARG A 138 6.04 -0.56 -4.11
N SER A 139 6.69 0.11 -5.05
CA SER A 139 6.06 0.51 -6.32
C SER A 139 5.67 -0.68 -7.20
N ILE A 140 6.19 -1.87 -6.91
CA ILE A 140 5.78 -3.13 -7.57
C ILE A 140 4.53 -3.76 -6.92
N GLU A 141 3.98 -3.18 -5.84
CA GLU A 141 2.85 -3.75 -5.11
C GLU A 141 1.50 -3.50 -5.83
N HIS A 142 1.32 -2.30 -6.38
CA HIS A 142 -0.01 -1.81 -6.77
C HIS A 142 -0.75 -2.67 -7.81
N PRO A 143 -0.11 -3.26 -8.86
CA PRO A 143 -0.86 -4.04 -9.84
C PRO A 143 -1.52 -5.28 -9.21
N THR A 144 -0.81 -5.94 -8.28
CA THR A 144 -1.35 -7.09 -7.55
C THR A 144 -2.37 -6.66 -6.52
N THR A 145 -2.14 -5.53 -5.83
CA THR A 145 -3.11 -4.94 -4.90
C THR A 145 -4.45 -4.64 -5.58
N SER A 146 -4.44 -4.01 -6.77
CA SER A 146 -5.67 -3.75 -7.55
C SER A 146 -6.44 -5.04 -7.85
N ARG A 147 -5.74 -6.11 -8.26
CA ARG A 147 -6.38 -7.42 -8.53
C ARG A 147 -6.97 -8.06 -7.27
N VAL A 148 -6.27 -7.97 -6.14
CA VAL A 148 -6.76 -8.51 -4.85
C VAL A 148 -8.01 -7.75 -4.39
N LEU A 149 -7.99 -6.42 -4.44
CA LEU A 149 -9.15 -5.59 -4.08
C LEU A 149 -10.34 -5.87 -4.99
N GLY A 150 -10.12 -5.92 -6.31
CA GLY A 150 -11.15 -6.26 -7.29
C GLY A 150 -11.76 -7.66 -7.07
N ALA A 151 -10.94 -8.64 -6.69
CA ALA A 151 -11.41 -9.99 -6.38
C ALA A 151 -12.20 -10.07 -5.06
N MET A 152 -11.77 -9.33 -4.03
CA MET A 152 -12.39 -9.35 -2.71
C MET A 152 -13.68 -8.53 -2.62
N PHE A 153 -13.74 -7.41 -3.33
CA PHE A 153 -14.88 -6.48 -3.34
C PHE A 153 -15.46 -6.41 -4.76
N ASN A 154 -15.95 -7.55 -5.25
CA ASN A 154 -16.26 -7.75 -6.68
C ASN A 154 -17.69 -7.34 -7.11
N ASN A 155 -18.55 -6.91 -6.20
CA ASN A 155 -19.90 -6.49 -6.53
C ASN A 155 -19.92 -5.03 -7.01
N GLU A 156 -19.96 -4.84 -8.33
CA GLU A 156 -19.91 -3.52 -8.99
C GLU A 156 -21.05 -2.56 -8.60
N LYS A 157 -22.15 -3.09 -8.03
CA LYS A 157 -23.25 -2.28 -7.48
C LYS A 157 -22.87 -1.57 -6.18
N HIS A 158 -21.85 -2.07 -5.48
CA HIS A 158 -21.42 -1.55 -4.17
C HIS A 158 -19.98 -1.04 -4.18
N PHE A 159 -19.15 -1.51 -5.09
CA PHE A 159 -17.72 -1.25 -5.10
C PHE A 159 -17.26 -0.72 -6.46
N ALA A 160 -16.43 0.31 -6.43
CA ALA A 160 -15.70 0.81 -7.59
C ALA A 160 -14.19 0.74 -7.32
N HIS A 161 -13.44 0.29 -8.33
CA HIS A 161 -11.99 0.14 -8.24
C HIS A 161 -11.33 1.06 -9.24
N HIS A 162 -10.34 1.80 -8.78
CA HIS A 162 -9.58 2.76 -9.58
C HIS A 162 -8.13 2.32 -9.65
N GLU A 163 -7.53 2.49 -10.83
CA GLU A 163 -6.12 2.26 -11.05
C GLU A 163 -5.26 3.19 -10.18
N ALA A 164 -4.06 2.73 -9.88
CA ALA A 164 -3.09 3.58 -9.21
C ALA A 164 -2.69 4.76 -10.10
N LEU A 165 -2.40 5.91 -9.47
CA LEU A 165 -1.90 7.08 -10.20
C LEU A 165 -0.59 6.77 -10.94
N PRO A 166 -0.27 7.52 -12.02
CA PRO A 166 0.96 7.32 -12.78
C PRO A 166 2.18 7.22 -11.87
N ALA A 167 3.01 6.20 -12.10
CA ALA A 167 4.17 5.87 -11.26
C ALA A 167 5.34 6.84 -11.52
N VAL A 168 5.14 8.12 -11.20
CA VAL A 168 6.13 9.19 -11.26
C VAL A 168 6.11 9.99 -9.97
N ALA A 169 7.24 10.63 -9.63
CA ALA A 169 7.41 11.31 -8.36
C ALA A 169 6.40 12.46 -8.16
N GLN A 170 5.89 13.05 -9.23
CA GLN A 170 4.90 14.13 -9.18
C GLN A 170 3.55 13.67 -8.60
N PHE A 171 3.21 12.39 -8.78
CA PHE A 171 1.98 11.78 -8.28
C PHE A 171 2.28 10.74 -7.19
N GLY A 172 3.27 11.01 -6.33
CA GLY A 172 3.62 10.10 -5.23
C GLY A 172 2.44 9.90 -4.27
N ASP A 173 1.99 8.65 -4.16
CA ASP A 173 0.84 8.26 -3.35
C ASP A 173 1.15 7.07 -2.43
N GLU A 174 0.94 7.26 -1.12
CA GLU A 174 1.12 6.26 -0.08
C GLU A 174 -0.22 5.82 0.57
N GLY A 175 -1.36 6.13 -0.07
CA GLY A 175 -2.67 5.58 0.27
C GLY A 175 -3.22 6.03 1.63
N ALA A 176 -4.00 5.17 2.28
CA ALA A 176 -4.71 5.47 3.51
C ALA A 176 -3.81 5.88 4.70
N ALA A 177 -2.51 5.61 4.67
CA ALA A 177 -1.57 6.06 5.68
C ALA A 177 -1.46 7.60 5.78
N ASN A 178 -1.91 8.33 4.76
CA ASN A 178 -2.02 9.79 4.75
C ASN A 178 -3.48 10.27 4.63
N HIS A 179 -4.43 9.42 5.01
CA HIS A 179 -5.86 9.69 4.99
C HIS A 179 -6.45 9.50 6.40
N THR A 180 -7.39 10.36 6.78
CA THR A 180 -8.19 10.22 8.00
C THR A 180 -9.61 10.64 7.69
N ARG A 181 -10.60 9.92 8.21
CA ARG A 181 -12.01 10.27 8.03
C ARG A 181 -12.64 10.64 9.37
N PHE A 182 -13.21 11.84 9.45
CA PHE A 182 -13.98 12.30 10.61
C PHE A 182 -15.47 12.16 10.33
N CYS A 183 -16.20 11.48 11.21
CA CYS A 183 -17.65 11.34 11.08
C CYS A 183 -18.30 11.14 12.44
N ARG A 184 -19.61 11.38 12.52
CA ARG A 184 -20.39 11.12 13.74
C ARG A 184 -20.68 9.62 13.91
N ALA A 185 -21.08 8.96 12.83
CA ALA A 185 -21.24 7.52 12.74
C ALA A 185 -20.71 7.03 11.38
N TYR A 186 -20.26 5.78 11.30
CA TYR A 186 -19.64 5.22 10.09
C TYR A 186 -20.53 5.23 8.83
N GLY A 187 -21.86 5.30 9.01
CA GLY A 187 -22.82 5.38 7.90
C GLY A 187 -23.25 6.79 7.54
N ASP A 188 -22.85 7.80 8.32
CA ASP A 188 -23.14 9.20 8.03
C ASP A 188 -22.06 9.75 7.09
N ALA A 189 -22.40 10.78 6.31
CA ALA A 189 -21.41 11.57 5.58
C ALA A 189 -20.34 12.09 6.55
N GLY A 190 -19.09 12.05 6.10
CA GLY A 190 -17.90 12.41 6.85
C GLY A 190 -17.05 13.44 6.13
N VAL A 191 -16.01 13.89 6.82
CA VAL A 191 -14.96 14.75 6.27
C VAL A 191 -13.72 13.89 6.09
N GLU A 192 -13.29 13.72 4.84
CA GLU A 192 -12.02 13.09 4.52
C GLU A 192 -10.89 14.13 4.60
N PHE A 193 -9.87 13.83 5.41
CA PHE A 193 -8.72 14.67 5.69
C PHE A 193 -7.47 14.02 5.13
N PHE A 194 -6.82 14.71 4.21
CA PHE A 194 -5.61 14.25 3.53
C PHE A 194 -4.39 15.01 3.98
N VAL A 195 -3.31 14.28 4.22
CA VAL A 195 -2.01 14.84 4.58
C VAL A 195 -1.04 14.65 3.41
N TYR A 196 -0.22 15.66 3.12
CA TYR A 196 0.82 15.55 2.10
C TYR A 196 2.13 16.15 2.63
N GLY A 197 3.25 15.75 2.04
CA GLY A 197 4.57 16.20 2.48
C GLY A 197 5.22 17.26 1.60
N ARG A 198 4.74 17.44 0.36
CA ARG A 198 5.20 18.47 -0.59
C ARG A 198 4.19 18.69 -1.72
N SER A 199 4.28 19.84 -2.40
CA SER A 199 3.75 19.98 -3.77
C SER A 199 4.84 19.57 -4.78
N ALA A 200 4.42 18.95 -5.87
CA ALA A 200 5.28 18.56 -6.98
C ALA A 200 5.46 19.67 -8.02
N PHE A 201 4.47 20.55 -8.20
CA PHE A 201 4.49 21.60 -9.22
C PHE A 201 4.63 23.02 -8.65
N ASP A 202 4.49 23.21 -7.33
CA ASP A 202 4.65 24.50 -6.68
C ASP A 202 5.71 24.44 -5.58
N SER A 203 6.91 24.93 -5.90
CA SER A 203 8.06 24.95 -5.00
C SER A 203 7.96 25.97 -3.86
N ARG A 204 6.91 26.81 -3.84
CA ARG A 204 6.65 27.74 -2.72
C ARG A 204 6.15 26.99 -1.48
N TYR A 205 5.59 25.80 -1.65
CA TYR A 205 5.18 24.97 -0.52
C TYR A 205 6.40 24.41 0.22
N PRO A 206 6.36 24.33 1.56
CA PRO A 206 7.42 23.74 2.34
C PRO A 206 7.58 22.25 1.99
N ALA A 207 8.82 21.79 2.00
CA ALA A 207 9.17 20.38 1.82
C ALA A 207 10.30 19.99 2.78
N PRO A 208 10.32 18.74 3.28
CA PRO A 208 11.36 18.26 4.17
C PRO A 208 12.73 18.24 3.48
N GLN A 209 13.77 18.66 4.21
CA GLN A 209 15.14 18.75 3.69
C GLN A 209 15.97 17.47 3.93
N LYS A 210 15.61 16.67 4.94
CA LYS A 210 16.39 15.49 5.35
C LYS A 210 15.86 14.18 4.77
N TYR A 211 14.55 13.96 4.85
CA TYR A 211 13.88 12.74 4.42
C TYR A 211 12.83 13.06 3.35
N PRO A 212 12.64 12.19 2.35
CA PRO A 212 11.76 12.47 1.24
C PRO A 212 10.29 12.52 1.67
N ALA A 213 9.57 13.55 1.21
CA ALA A 213 8.11 13.57 1.22
C ALA A 213 7.57 12.65 0.12
N ARG A 214 6.92 11.56 0.53
CA ARG A 214 6.43 10.49 -0.36
C ARG A 214 5.07 10.81 -0.97
N GLN A 215 4.21 11.47 -0.20
CA GLN A 215 2.89 11.91 -0.62
C GLN A 215 2.96 13.32 -1.21
N THR A 216 2.41 13.51 -2.40
CA THR A 216 2.28 14.83 -3.04
C THR A 216 0.86 15.38 -2.93
N LEU A 217 0.72 16.70 -2.94
CA LEU A 217 -0.58 17.39 -3.01
C LEU A 217 -1.35 16.99 -4.30
N GLU A 218 -0.63 16.85 -5.40
CA GLU A 218 -1.17 16.51 -6.72
C GLU A 218 -1.77 15.10 -6.76
N ALA A 219 -1.22 14.18 -5.97
CA ALA A 219 -1.80 12.85 -5.82
C ALA A 219 -3.16 12.87 -5.14
N LEU A 220 -3.50 13.94 -4.40
CA LEU A 220 -4.82 14.08 -3.77
C LEU A 220 -5.89 14.46 -4.82
N ALA A 221 -5.57 15.43 -5.69
CA ALA A 221 -6.45 15.86 -6.77
C ALA A 221 -6.61 14.79 -7.88
N GLY A 222 -5.56 14.01 -8.14
CA GLY A 222 -5.55 12.99 -9.19
C GLY A 222 -6.51 11.81 -8.98
N ARG A 223 -7.10 11.65 -7.79
CA ARG A 223 -8.03 10.53 -7.47
C ARG A 223 -9.40 10.64 -8.14
N GLY A 224 -9.69 11.75 -8.82
CA GLY A 224 -10.89 11.97 -9.62
C GLY A 224 -12.11 12.46 -8.81
N PRO A 225 -13.07 13.15 -9.46
CA PRO A 225 -14.22 13.78 -8.80
C PRO A 225 -15.29 12.78 -8.31
N ALA A 226 -15.30 11.54 -8.83
CA ALA A 226 -16.26 10.52 -8.39
C ALA A 226 -16.03 10.05 -6.94
N ALA A 227 -14.89 10.41 -6.33
CA ALA A 227 -14.54 10.08 -4.96
C ALA A 227 -15.03 11.12 -3.93
N TRP A 228 -15.56 12.28 -4.37
CA TRP A 228 -15.82 13.41 -3.47
C TRP A 228 -17.21 14.02 -3.70
N VAL A 229 -17.92 14.29 -2.61
CA VAL A 229 -18.97 15.31 -2.57
C VAL A 229 -18.33 16.58 -1.99
N GLU A 230 -18.39 17.70 -2.71
CA GLU A 230 -17.98 19.03 -2.20
C GLU A 230 -18.90 19.54 -1.08
#